data_AF-A0A949LP05-F1
#
_entry.id   AF-A0A949LP05-F1
#
_cell.length_a   1.000
_cell.length_b   1.000
_cell.length_c   1.000
_cell.angle_alpha   90.00
_cell.angle_beta   90.00
_cell.angle_gamma   90.00
#
_symmetry.space_group_name_H-M   'P 1'
#
loop_
_entity.id
_entity.type
_entity.pdbx_description
1 polymer ?
#
loop_
_entity_poly.entity_id
_entity_poly.type
_entity_poly.pdbx_seq_one_letter_code
_entity_poly.pdbx_strand_id
1 'polypeptide(L)'
;MAAAVAVLIGSNAIAKETRSLSDFLSDCTRNSEACRENLHDYLLAAKTQGFICLPDDLSIDRAVSQELDWLRDHGNDDAALDNGNAEDAQWAAITTLWPCKKD
;
A
#
# COMPACT_ATOMS: atom_id res chain seq x y z
N MET A 1 19.99 51.87 3.39
CA MET A 1 19.79 50.89 2.31
C MET A 1 19.31 49.61 2.99
N ALA A 2 18.05 49.22 2.75
CA ALA A 2 17.43 48.07 3.40
C ALA A 2 17.84 46.79 2.67
N ALA A 3 18.45 45.84 3.37
CA ALA A 3 18.71 44.50 2.87
C ALA A 3 17.56 43.59 3.31
N ALA A 4 16.63 43.33 2.40
CA ALA A 4 15.62 42.31 2.57
C ALA A 4 16.26 40.95 2.26
N VAL A 5 16.50 40.14 3.29
CA VAL A 5 16.87 38.73 3.11
C VAL A 5 15.57 37.98 2.84
N ALA A 6 15.40 37.56 1.59
CA ALA A 6 14.31 36.68 1.19
C ALA A 6 14.46 35.34 1.91
N VAL A 7 13.53 35.03 2.81
CA VAL A 7 13.35 33.70 3.36
C VAL A 7 12.84 32.82 2.23
N LEU A 8 13.73 32.03 1.64
CA LEU A 8 13.36 30.88 0.83
C LEU A 8 12.71 29.87 1.77
N ILE A 9 11.39 29.97 1.94
CA ILE A 9 10.58 28.88 2.44
C ILE A 9 10.61 27.84 1.32
N GLY A 10 11.65 27.01 1.32
CA GLY A 10 11.65 25.78 0.56
C GLY A 10 10.50 24.94 1.09
N SER A 11 9.35 25.03 0.43
CA SER A 11 8.31 24.04 0.56
C SER A 11 8.94 22.72 0.13
N ASN A 12 9.40 21.93 1.11
CA ASN A 12 9.60 20.50 0.93
C ASN A 12 8.21 19.91 0.69
N ALA A 13 7.68 20.11 -0.52
CA ALA A 13 6.84 19.10 -1.11
C ALA A 13 7.75 17.88 -1.20
N ILE A 14 7.81 17.10 -0.13
CA ILE A 14 8.21 15.71 -0.20
C ILE A 14 7.13 15.14 -1.12
N ALA A 15 7.39 15.15 -2.42
CA ALA A 15 6.70 14.27 -3.33
C ALA A 15 6.87 12.91 -2.65
N LYS A 16 5.78 12.38 -2.10
CA LYS A 16 5.72 11.02 -1.61
C LYS A 16 5.98 10.23 -2.88
N GLU A 17 7.25 9.89 -3.14
CA GLU A 17 7.60 9.08 -4.30
C GLU A 17 6.78 7.83 -4.14
N THR A 18 5.74 7.72 -4.96
CA THR A 18 4.83 6.60 -4.95
C THR A 18 5.65 5.43 -5.41
N ARG A 19 6.10 4.63 -4.45
CA ARG A 19 6.99 3.49 -4.67
C ARG A 19 6.36 2.55 -5.69
N SER A 20 7.14 2.08 -6.65
CA SER A 20 6.67 1.08 -7.61
C SER A 20 6.30 -0.22 -6.87
N LEU A 21 5.41 -1.03 -7.44
CA LEU A 21 5.09 -2.33 -6.88
C LEU A 21 6.32 -3.25 -6.80
N SER A 22 7.19 -3.22 -7.80
CA SER A 22 8.42 -4.03 -7.85
C SER A 22 9.41 -3.66 -6.74
N ASP A 23 9.61 -2.36 -6.46
CA ASP A 23 10.44 -1.90 -5.34
C ASP A 23 9.83 -2.31 -3.99
N PHE A 24 8.50 -2.21 -3.87
CA PHE A 24 7.78 -2.65 -2.68
C PHE A 24 7.98 -4.16 -2.43
N LEU A 25 7.78 -5.01 -3.43
CA LEU A 25 7.96 -6.45 -3.32
C LEU A 25 9.44 -6.83 -3.06
N SER A 26 10.37 -6.08 -3.65
CA SER A 26 11.81 -6.24 -3.38
C SER A 26 12.15 -5.93 -1.93
N ASP A 27 11.58 -4.86 -1.37
CA ASP A 27 11.75 -4.51 0.04
C ASP A 27 11.09 -5.54 0.97
N CYS A 28 9.92 -6.05 0.61
CA CYS A 28 9.26 -7.14 1.34
C CYS A 28 10.09 -8.42 1.38
N THR A 29 10.92 -8.66 0.36
CA THR A 29 11.87 -9.79 0.33
C THR A 29 13.08 -9.52 1.22
N ARG A 30 13.55 -8.27 1.31
CA ARG A 30 14.70 -7.87 2.13
C ARG A 30 14.38 -7.73 3.61
N ASN A 31 13.20 -7.23 3.95
CA ASN A 31 12.73 -7.00 5.31
C ASN A 31 11.27 -7.43 5.44
N SER A 32 11.06 -8.74 5.60
CA SER A 32 9.74 -9.35 5.64
C SER A 32 8.91 -8.93 6.85
N GLU A 33 9.54 -8.62 7.99
CA GLU A 33 8.84 -8.22 9.21
C GLU A 33 8.22 -6.83 9.03
N ALA A 34 9.04 -5.83 8.68
CA ALA A 34 8.54 -4.46 8.46
C ALA A 34 7.53 -4.38 7.31
N CYS A 35 7.69 -5.17 6.25
CA CYS A 35 6.69 -5.24 5.18
C CYS A 35 5.36 -5.80 5.70
N ARG A 36 5.38 -6.88 6.48
CA ARG A 36 4.15 -7.48 7.03
C ARG A 36 3.46 -6.54 8.02
N GLU A 37 4.21 -5.80 8.84
CA GLU A 37 3.65 -4.76 9.72
C GLU A 37 2.96 -3.65 8.90
N ASN A 38 3.60 -3.16 7.84
CA ASN A 38 2.99 -2.14 6.97
C ASN A 38 1.69 -2.64 6.32
N LEU A 39 1.67 -3.88 5.80
CA LEU A 39 0.47 -4.49 5.22
C LEU A 39 -0.62 -4.70 6.28
N HIS A 40 -0.23 -5.10 7.49
CA HIS A 40 -1.15 -5.27 8.62
C HIS A 40 -1.86 -3.95 8.94
N ASP A 41 -1.10 -2.87 9.08
CA ASP A 41 -1.64 -1.54 9.38
C ASP A 41 -2.55 -1.02 8.26
N TYR A 42 -2.16 -1.26 7.01
CA TYR A 42 -2.98 -0.91 5.84
C TYR A 42 -4.32 -1.65 5.85
N LEU A 43 -4.32 -2.97 6.04
CA LEU A 43 -5.53 -3.78 6.14
C LEU A 43 -6.42 -3.37 7.30
N LEU A 44 -5.83 -3.11 8.47
CA LEU A 44 -6.58 -2.68 9.66
C LEU A 44 -7.25 -1.32 9.41
N ALA A 45 -6.53 -0.38 8.79
CA ALA A 45 -7.07 0.91 8.40
C ALA A 45 -8.21 0.78 7.38
N ALA A 46 -8.05 -0.07 6.35
CA ALA A 46 -9.08 -0.29 5.33
C ALA A 46 -10.34 -0.96 5.90
N LYS A 47 -10.17 -1.95 6.79
CA LYS A 47 -11.27 -2.59 7.53
C LYS A 47 -12.00 -1.57 8.41
N THR A 48 -11.25 -0.77 9.17
CA THR A 48 -11.83 0.22 10.11
C THR A 48 -12.61 1.31 9.38
N GLN A 49 -12.16 1.70 8.18
CA GLN A 49 -12.85 2.66 7.33
C GLN A 49 -14.03 2.05 6.55
N GLY A 50 -14.24 0.73 6.64
CA GLY A 50 -15.33 0.04 5.96
C GLY A 50 -15.13 -0.11 4.45
N PHE A 51 -13.90 0.01 3.96
CA PHE A 51 -13.58 -0.20 2.54
C PHE A 51 -13.55 -1.68 2.15
N ILE A 52 -13.17 -2.54 3.10
CA ILE A 52 -13.13 -3.98 2.94
C ILE A 52 -13.87 -4.67 4.08
N CYS A 53 -14.35 -5.88 3.80
CA CYS A 53 -15.10 -6.68 4.75
C CYS A 53 -14.39 -8.02 4.95
N LEU A 54 -13.44 -8.04 5.89
CA LEU A 54 -12.75 -9.27 6.27
C LEU A 54 -13.70 -10.23 7.00
N PRO A 55 -13.77 -11.52 6.62
CA PRO A 55 -14.50 -12.53 7.37
C PRO A 55 -14.05 -12.64 8.83
N ASP A 56 -14.97 -12.89 9.75
CA ASP A 56 -14.67 -12.98 11.20
C ASP A 56 -13.72 -14.14 11.55
N ASP A 57 -13.68 -15.18 10.72
CA ASP A 57 -12.80 -16.35 10.86
C ASP A 57 -11.41 -16.15 10.22
N LEU A 58 -11.18 -15.00 9.56
CA LEU A 58 -9.91 -14.65 8.94
C LEU A 58 -9.12 -13.69 9.84
N SER A 59 -7.98 -14.16 10.36
CA SER A 59 -7.05 -13.28 11.09
C SER A 59 -6.37 -12.27 10.17
N ILE A 60 -6.01 -11.10 10.71
CA ILE A 60 -5.30 -10.08 9.93
C ILE A 60 -3.97 -10.62 9.39
N ASP A 61 -3.20 -11.38 10.18
CA ASP A 61 -1.93 -11.97 9.70
C ASP A 61 -2.10 -12.91 8.50
N ARG A 62 -3.23 -13.62 8.45
CA ARG A 62 -3.56 -14.47 7.31
C ARG A 62 -4.01 -13.63 6.13
N ALA A 63 -4.77 -12.56 6.35
CA ALA A 63 -5.12 -11.58 5.32
C ALA A 63 -3.87 -10.93 4.71
N VAL A 64 -2.92 -10.47 5.54
CA VAL A 64 -1.61 -9.94 5.09
C VAL A 64 -0.90 -10.92 4.16
N SER A 65 -0.92 -12.21 4.50
CA SER A 65 -0.25 -13.23 3.69
C SER A 65 -0.97 -13.41 2.35
N GLN A 66 -2.31 -13.41 2.33
CA GLN A 66 -3.11 -13.50 1.11
C GLN A 66 -2.96 -12.26 0.21
N GLU A 67 -2.91 -11.06 0.79
CA GLU A 67 -2.64 -9.83 0.05
C GLU A 67 -1.27 -9.88 -0.61
N LEU A 68 -0.24 -10.25 0.15
CA LEU A 68 1.13 -10.34 -0.38
C LEU A 68 1.27 -11.39 -1.48
N ASP A 69 0.59 -12.53 -1.35
CA ASP A 69 0.57 -13.56 -2.39
C ASP A 69 -0.15 -13.03 -3.65
N TRP A 70 -1.28 -12.36 -3.50
CA TRP A 70 -1.99 -11.75 -4.62
C TRP A 70 -1.13 -10.70 -5.35
N LEU A 71 -0.43 -9.85 -4.60
CA LEU A 71 0.48 -8.83 -5.15
C LEU A 71 1.65 -9.45 -5.92
N ARG A 72 2.16 -10.60 -5.49
CA ARG A 72 3.23 -11.32 -6.19
C ARG A 72 2.73 -11.98 -7.47
N ASP A 73 1.54 -12.57 -7.43
CA ASP A 73 0.94 -13.24 -8.57
C ASP A 73 0.52 -12.25 -9.67
N HIS A 74 -0.01 -11.08 -9.28
CA HIS A 74 -0.53 -10.09 -10.24
C HIS A 74 0.47 -8.99 -10.57
N GLY A 75 1.45 -8.74 -9.70
CA GLY A 75 2.43 -7.68 -9.91
C GLY A 75 3.42 -7.92 -11.05
N ASN A 76 3.56 -9.18 -11.51
CA ASN A 76 4.40 -9.52 -12.67
C ASN A 76 3.60 -9.71 -13.97
N ASP A 77 2.28 -9.94 -13.86
CA ASP A 77 1.42 -10.36 -14.98
C ASP A 77 0.45 -9.25 -15.43
N ASP A 78 0.13 -8.27 -14.57
CA ASP A 78 -0.75 -7.15 -14.89
C ASP A 78 0.07 -5.89 -15.20
N ALA A 79 0.11 -5.50 -16.48
CA ALA A 79 0.82 -4.31 -16.94
C ALA A 79 0.34 -3.00 -16.29
N ALA A 80 -0.90 -2.96 -15.77
CA ALA A 80 -1.41 -1.81 -15.03
C ALA A 80 -0.82 -1.71 -13.62
N LEU A 81 -0.47 -2.84 -13.01
CA LEU A 81 0.16 -2.92 -11.69
C LEU A 81 1.69 -2.82 -11.79
N ASP A 82 2.28 -3.35 -12.86
CA ASP A 82 3.72 -3.24 -13.17
C ASP A 82 4.16 -1.77 -13.37
N ASN A 83 3.31 -0.96 -14.02
CA ASN A 83 3.51 0.49 -14.16
C ASN A 83 2.83 1.32 -13.06
N GLY A 84 2.09 0.67 -12.17
CA GLY A 84 1.37 1.28 -11.06
C GLY A 84 2.25 1.48 -9.83
N ASN A 85 1.80 2.32 -8.91
CA ASN A 85 2.43 2.39 -7.60
C ASN A 85 1.91 1.28 -6.67
N ALA A 86 2.67 0.99 -5.62
CA ALA A 86 2.36 -0.07 -4.66
C ALA A 86 1.04 0.18 -3.89
N GLU A 87 0.65 1.44 -3.68
CA GLU A 87 -0.57 1.79 -2.95
C GLU A 87 -1.83 1.44 -3.76
N ASP A 88 -1.83 1.75 -5.07
CA ASP A 88 -2.90 1.37 -5.99
C ASP A 88 -3.00 -0.16 -6.12
N ALA A 89 -1.85 -0.86 -6.16
CA ALA A 89 -1.81 -2.31 -6.18
C ALA A 89 -2.34 -2.95 -4.90
N GLN A 90 -1.96 -2.43 -3.73
CA GLN A 90 -2.50 -2.86 -2.43
C GLN A 90 -4.00 -2.63 -2.39
N TRP A 91 -4.48 -1.46 -2.81
CA TRP A 91 -5.89 -1.16 -2.88
C TRP A 91 -6.65 -2.15 -3.77
N ALA A 92 -6.14 -2.42 -4.97
CA ALA A 92 -6.70 -3.41 -5.88
C ALA A 92 -6.73 -4.81 -5.26
N ALA A 93 -5.66 -5.22 -4.58
CA ALA A 93 -5.58 -6.50 -3.89
C ALA A 93 -6.67 -6.64 -2.83
N ILE A 94 -6.74 -5.71 -1.88
CA ILE A 94 -7.63 -5.83 -0.72
C ILE A 94 -9.11 -5.71 -1.13
N THR A 95 -9.43 -4.88 -2.12
CA THR A 95 -10.81 -4.70 -2.61
C THR A 95 -11.27 -5.84 -3.52
N THR A 96 -10.34 -6.56 -4.16
CA THR A 96 -10.62 -7.77 -4.92
C THR A 96 -10.79 -8.99 -3.99
N LEU A 97 -9.91 -9.13 -3.01
CA LEU A 97 -9.93 -10.27 -2.09
C LEU A 97 -11.11 -10.21 -1.10
N TRP A 98 -11.44 -9.02 -0.60
CA TRP A 98 -12.44 -8.86 0.46
C TRP A 98 -13.41 -7.70 0.20
N PRO A 99 -14.13 -7.71 -0.94
CA PRO A 99 -15.14 -6.70 -1.21
C PRO A 99 -16.26 -6.75 -0.16
N CYS A 100 -16.66 -5.59 0.34
CA CYS A 100 -17.93 -5.50 1.06
C CYS A 100 -19.07 -5.76 0.08
N LYS A 101 -19.91 -6.76 0.37
CA LYS A 101 -21.16 -6.95 -0.38
C LYS A 101 -22.00 -5.70 -0.20
N LYS A 102 -22.45 -5.11 -1.31
CA LYS A 102 -23.60 -4.20 -1.26
C LYS A 102 -24.83 -5.08 -1.14
N ASP A 103 -25.43 -5.07 0.05
CA ASP A 103 -26.79 -5.60 0.24
C ASP A 103 -27.79 -4.89 -0.69
#